data_AF-A0A3B0AW26-F1
#
_entry.id   AF-A0A3B0AW26-F1
#
_cell.length_a   1.000
_cell.length_b   1.000
_cell.length_c   1.000
_cell.angle_alpha   90.00
_cell.angle_beta   90.00
_cell.angle_gamma   90.00
#
_symmetry.space_group_name_H-M   'P 1'
#
loop_
_entity.id
_entity.type
_entity.pdbx_description
1 polymer ?
#
loop_
_entity_poly.entity_id
_entity_poly.type
_entity_poly.pdbx_seq_one_letter_code
_entity_poly.pdbx_strand_id
1 'polypeptide(L)'
;MRKFILGILVGALIFSVNRIDASNLLEVVQFPAKLIINGSPAALDADHPMLNYNGSAYVPVRIIGEALQSKVKYLDDPERTISINDPRAKLPQNYPEDLAILNGDVVYLSMSKAYNEVQISDFLNNIQKNVGDWIRITRYTFEGDPIIQLVSYNDGIFRYTLDNSRDKFGATDIRVMDCSELNKSNGELLGHKYTELTLKGCGQNQESTSLYKLFDK
;
A
#
# COMPACT_ATOMS: atom_id res chain seq x y z
N MET A 1 14.18 24.86 -67.00
CA MET A 1 13.13 24.01 -66.39
C MET A 1 13.67 22.82 -65.59
N ARG A 2 14.63 22.02 -66.10
CA ARG A 2 15.19 20.85 -65.37
C ARG A 2 15.78 21.14 -63.98
N LYS A 3 16.45 22.29 -63.80
CA LYS A 3 17.06 22.68 -62.51
C LYS A 3 16.02 23.10 -61.45
N PHE A 4 14.84 23.56 -61.86
CA PHE A 4 13.74 23.92 -60.96
C PHE A 4 12.97 22.69 -60.46
N ILE A 5 12.76 21.70 -61.34
CA ILE A 5 12.09 20.44 -60.99
C ILE A 5 12.91 19.64 -59.97
N LEU A 6 14.24 19.67 -60.09
CA LEU A 6 15.14 19.00 -59.14
C LEU A 6 15.08 19.62 -57.73
N GLY A 7 14.93 20.94 -57.64
CA GLY A 7 14.78 21.64 -56.35
C GLY A 7 13.47 21.30 -55.64
N ILE A 8 12.36 21.17 -56.38
CA ILE A 8 11.05 20.79 -55.81
C ILE A 8 11.08 19.33 -55.33
N LEU A 9 11.72 18.43 -56.08
CA LEU A 9 11.88 17.03 -55.68
C LEU A 9 12.73 16.87 -54.41
N VAL A 10 13.83 17.62 -54.29
CA VAL A 10 14.68 17.60 -53.09
C VAL A 10 13.95 18.24 -51.90
N GLY A 11 13.19 19.32 -52.10
CA GLY A 11 12.38 19.93 -51.05
C GLY A 11 11.28 19.00 -50.51
N ALA A 12 10.54 18.32 -51.41
CA ALA A 12 9.52 17.36 -51.01
C ALA A 12 10.09 16.13 -50.27
N LEU A 13 11.32 15.72 -50.59
CA LEU A 13 12.03 14.65 -49.88
C LEU A 13 12.47 15.06 -48.46
N ILE A 14 12.77 16.35 -48.22
CA ILE A 14 13.19 16.83 -46.88
C ILE A 14 11.98 17.05 -45.96
N PHE A 15 10.81 17.41 -46.50
CA PHE A 15 9.59 17.59 -45.70
C PHE A 15 8.83 16.28 -45.36
N SER A 16 9.18 15.15 -45.96
CA SER A 16 8.45 13.88 -45.80
C SER A 16 8.92 12.99 -44.64
N VAL A 17 9.92 13.40 -43.86
CA VAL A 17 10.55 12.55 -42.82
C VAL A 17 10.34 13.00 -41.38
N ASN A 18 9.62 14.09 -41.12
CA ASN A 18 9.24 14.44 -39.74
C ASN A 18 7.81 13.97 -39.46
N ARG A 19 7.65 12.70 -39.07
CA ARG A 19 6.46 12.30 -38.31
C ARG A 19 6.63 12.87 -36.90
N ILE A 20 6.12 14.07 -36.68
CA ILE A 20 5.88 14.56 -35.33
C ILE A 20 4.68 13.74 -34.84
N ASP A 21 4.93 12.71 -34.04
CA ASP A 21 3.85 12.08 -33.28
C ASP A 21 3.23 13.18 -32.44
N ALA A 22 1.94 13.45 -32.63
CA ALA A 22 1.22 14.34 -31.74
C ALA A 22 1.27 13.68 -30.35
N SER A 23 2.10 14.22 -29.46
CA SER A 23 1.97 13.88 -28.06
C SER A 23 0.53 14.23 -27.68
N ASN A 24 -0.26 13.25 -27.25
CA ASN A 24 -1.59 13.49 -26.71
C ASN A 24 -1.43 14.30 -25.41
N LEU A 25 -1.27 15.61 -25.53
CA LEU A 25 -1.22 16.53 -24.41
C LEU A 25 -2.66 16.69 -23.92
N LEU A 26 -2.87 16.33 -22.66
CA LEU A 26 -4.12 16.57 -21.97
C LEU A 26 -4.13 18.03 -21.51
N GLU A 27 -5.03 18.82 -22.07
CA GLU A 27 -5.34 20.14 -21.52
C GLU A 27 -6.18 19.97 -20.26
N VAL A 28 -5.57 20.21 -19.10
CA VAL A 28 -6.23 20.17 -17.80
C VAL A 28 -6.08 21.53 -17.13
N VAL A 29 -7.10 21.94 -16.39
CA VAL A 29 -7.06 23.20 -15.62
C VAL A 29 -7.17 22.90 -14.13
N GLN A 30 -6.53 23.73 -13.30
CA GLN A 30 -6.72 23.63 -11.86
C GLN A 30 -8.19 23.89 -11.51
N PHE A 31 -8.72 23.07 -10.60
CA PHE A 31 -10.10 23.15 -10.15
C PHE A 31 -10.15 23.45 -8.65
N PRO A 32 -10.11 24.74 -8.25
CA PRO A 32 -10.10 25.15 -6.85
C PRO A 32 -11.49 25.03 -6.24
N ALA A 33 -11.97 23.79 -6.06
CA ALA A 33 -13.21 23.49 -5.38
C ALA A 33 -12.97 23.12 -3.90
N LYS A 34 -14.02 23.21 -3.09
CA LYS A 34 -14.00 22.73 -1.71
C LYS A 34 -14.19 21.21 -1.69
N LEU A 35 -13.23 20.47 -1.12
CA LEU A 35 -13.34 19.03 -0.92
C LEU A 35 -13.88 18.73 0.49
N ILE A 36 -14.94 17.92 0.56
CA ILE A 36 -15.54 17.45 1.82
C ILE A 36 -15.59 15.93 1.76
N ILE A 37 -14.96 15.25 2.72
CA ILE A 37 -14.90 13.80 2.83
C ILE A 37 -15.53 13.41 4.16
N ASN A 38 -16.57 12.56 4.13
CA ASN A 38 -17.31 12.15 5.32
C ASN A 38 -17.79 13.36 6.18
N GLY A 39 -18.26 14.43 5.53
CA GLY A 39 -18.72 15.65 6.19
C GLY A 39 -17.61 16.59 6.67
N SER A 40 -16.33 16.19 6.60
CA SER A 40 -15.19 17.01 7.04
C SER A 40 -14.46 17.65 5.86
N PRO A 41 -14.10 18.94 5.92
CA PRO A 41 -13.26 19.57 4.91
C PRO A 41 -11.90 18.87 4.80
N ALA A 42 -11.46 18.54 3.59
CA ALA A 42 -10.14 17.99 3.33
C ALA A 42 -9.20 19.09 2.82
N ALA A 43 -7.99 19.17 3.39
CA ALA A 43 -6.95 20.07 2.91
C ALA A 43 -6.34 19.51 1.62
N LEU A 44 -6.12 20.40 0.65
CA LEU A 44 -5.39 20.10 -0.58
C LEU A 44 -4.02 20.75 -0.49
N ASP A 45 -3.00 20.02 -0.92
CA ASP A 45 -1.66 20.53 -1.10
C ASP A 45 -1.51 21.18 -2.49
N ALA A 46 -0.71 22.23 -2.60
CA ALA A 46 -0.44 22.91 -3.85
C ALA A 46 0.27 21.98 -4.86
N ASP A 47 1.05 21.02 -4.36
CA ASP A 47 1.74 20.02 -5.19
C ASP A 47 0.79 18.93 -5.72
N HIS A 48 -0.40 18.80 -5.12
CA HIS A 48 -1.42 17.81 -5.48
C HIS A 48 -2.79 18.48 -5.66
N PRO A 49 -2.94 19.37 -6.67
CA PRO A 49 -4.18 20.09 -6.89
C PRO A 49 -5.29 19.16 -7.43
N MET A 50 -6.53 19.56 -7.23
CA MET A 50 -7.64 19.00 -8.02
C MET A 50 -7.61 19.59 -9.42
N LEU A 51 -7.93 18.76 -10.41
CA LEU A 51 -7.93 19.14 -11.82
C LEU A 51 -9.34 19.03 -12.39
N ASN A 52 -9.68 19.88 -13.34
CA ASN A 52 -10.84 19.69 -14.22
C ASN A 52 -10.34 19.22 -15.58
N TYR A 53 -10.90 18.11 -16.04
CA TYR A 53 -10.69 17.62 -17.40
C TYR A 53 -12.05 17.25 -17.99
N ASN A 54 -12.41 17.89 -19.11
CA ASN A 54 -13.69 17.70 -19.81
C ASN A 54 -14.93 17.80 -18.89
N GLY A 55 -14.93 18.78 -17.97
CA GLY A 55 -16.04 18.99 -17.04
C GLY A 55 -16.09 18.03 -15.86
N SER A 56 -15.13 17.11 -15.75
CA SER A 56 -15.01 16.15 -14.66
C SER A 56 -13.91 16.57 -13.69
N ALA A 57 -14.17 16.43 -12.39
CA ALA A 57 -13.18 16.68 -11.34
C ALA A 57 -12.29 15.45 -11.13
N TYR A 58 -10.99 15.67 -11.10
CA TYR A 58 -9.96 14.68 -10.80
C TYR A 58 -9.33 15.06 -9.46
N VAL A 59 -9.44 14.16 -8.49
CA VAL A 59 -8.97 14.37 -7.12
C VAL A 59 -7.78 13.44 -6.86
N PRO A 60 -6.70 13.91 -6.21
CA PRO A 60 -5.59 13.04 -5.85
C PRO A 60 -6.06 11.84 -5.01
N VAL A 61 -5.82 10.64 -5.54
CA VAL A 61 -6.30 9.40 -4.92
C VAL A 61 -5.73 9.19 -3.50
N ARG A 62 -4.52 9.68 -3.22
CA ARG A 62 -3.90 9.63 -1.88
C ARG A 62 -4.76 10.34 -0.83
N ILE A 63 -5.27 11.53 -1.14
CA ILE A 63 -6.09 12.33 -0.21
C ILE A 63 -7.40 11.59 0.10
N ILE A 64 -8.02 11.00 -0.92
CA ILE A 64 -9.23 10.19 -0.73
C ILE A 64 -8.92 8.92 0.07
N GLY A 65 -7.84 8.22 -0.26
CA GLY A 65 -7.42 7.00 0.43
C GLY A 65 -7.16 7.24 1.91
N GLU A 66 -6.29 8.19 2.25
CA GLU A 66 -5.93 8.50 3.63
C GLU A 66 -7.14 8.96 4.45
N ALA A 67 -8.03 9.78 3.88
CA ALA A 67 -9.26 10.20 4.55
C ALA A 67 -10.23 9.04 4.81
N LEU A 68 -10.12 7.95 4.03
CA LEU A 68 -10.88 6.71 4.23
C LEU A 68 -10.09 5.67 5.04
N GLN A 69 -8.94 6.03 5.61
CA GLN A 69 -8.01 5.14 6.33
C GLN A 69 -7.41 4.03 5.45
N SER A 70 -7.43 4.20 4.14
CA SER A 70 -6.77 3.31 3.19
C SER A 70 -5.32 3.74 2.96
N LYS A 71 -4.44 2.78 2.73
CA LYS A 71 -3.05 3.04 2.32
C LYS A 71 -2.96 3.05 0.80
N VAL A 72 -2.35 4.08 0.24
CA VAL A 72 -2.13 4.21 -1.20
C VAL A 72 -0.64 4.02 -1.50
N LYS A 73 -0.29 3.04 -2.33
CA LYS A 73 1.07 2.80 -2.80
C LYS A 73 1.18 3.01 -4.30
N TYR A 74 2.29 3.63 -4.69
CA TYR A 74 2.71 3.78 -6.08
C TYR A 74 3.95 2.92 -6.26
N LEU A 75 3.88 1.96 -7.17
CA LEU A 75 4.94 0.99 -7.41
C LEU A 75 5.37 1.13 -8.88
N ASP A 76 6.62 1.51 -9.12
CA ASP A 76 7.10 1.88 -10.46
C ASP A 76 7.69 0.70 -11.27
N ASP A 77 7.89 -0.47 -10.65
CA ASP A 77 8.52 -1.66 -11.23
C ASP A 77 7.85 -2.94 -10.66
N PRO A 78 7.44 -3.93 -11.49
CA PRO A 78 7.59 -4.06 -12.95
C PRO A 78 6.48 -3.45 -13.80
N GLU A 79 5.30 -3.26 -13.23
CA GLU A 79 4.14 -2.72 -13.93
C GLU A 79 3.64 -1.57 -13.06
N ARG A 80 3.72 -0.33 -13.54
CA ARG A 80 3.31 0.87 -12.80
C ARG A 80 1.94 0.65 -12.13
N THR A 81 1.94 0.38 -10.84
CA THR A 81 0.77 -0.08 -10.09
C THR A 81 0.42 0.92 -9.02
N ILE A 82 -0.87 1.28 -8.96
CA ILE A 82 -1.44 2.02 -7.84
C ILE A 82 -2.24 1.02 -7.02
N SER A 83 -1.76 0.73 -5.81
CA SER A 83 -2.51 -0.07 -4.84
C SER A 83 -3.25 0.86 -3.88
N ILE A 84 -4.53 0.57 -3.64
CA ILE A 84 -5.35 1.21 -2.61
C ILE A 84 -5.83 0.10 -1.70
N ASN A 85 -5.32 0.08 -0.47
CA ASN A 85 -5.56 -0.98 0.48
C ASN A 85 -6.38 -0.46 1.65
N ASP A 86 -7.64 -0.89 1.75
CA ASP A 86 -8.53 -0.61 2.87
C ASP A 86 -8.46 -1.79 3.86
N PRO A 87 -8.16 -1.56 5.15
CA PRO A 87 -8.06 -2.63 6.15
C PRO A 87 -9.39 -3.38 6.39
N ARG A 88 -10.53 -2.80 5.97
CA ARG A 88 -11.87 -3.36 6.13
C ARG A 88 -12.34 -4.12 4.90
N ALA A 89 -11.63 -4.00 3.77
CA ALA A 89 -12.00 -4.68 2.54
C ALA A 89 -11.70 -6.19 2.63
N LYS A 90 -12.61 -6.99 2.07
CA LYS A 90 -12.40 -8.43 1.96
C LYS A 90 -11.33 -8.72 0.91
N LEU A 91 -10.23 -9.32 1.33
CA LEU A 91 -9.17 -9.79 0.42
C LEU A 91 -9.69 -10.92 -0.50
N PRO A 92 -9.14 -11.05 -1.73
CA PRO A 92 -9.50 -12.14 -2.63
C PRO A 92 -9.20 -13.50 -2.00
N GLN A 93 -9.87 -14.55 -2.50
CA GLN A 93 -9.64 -15.91 -2.02
C GLN A 93 -8.25 -16.41 -2.41
N ASN A 94 -7.85 -16.20 -3.66
CA ASN A 94 -6.47 -16.38 -4.10
C ASN A 94 -5.68 -15.10 -3.79
N TYR A 95 -4.78 -15.15 -2.81
CA TYR A 95 -3.99 -14.01 -2.36
C TYR A 95 -2.50 -14.38 -2.27
N PRO A 96 -1.84 -14.57 -3.42
CA PRO A 96 -0.44 -15.00 -3.51
C PRO A 96 0.54 -13.92 -3.01
N GLU A 97 1.80 -14.33 -2.80
CA GLU A 97 2.87 -13.49 -2.24
C GLU A 97 3.06 -12.17 -3.00
N ASP A 98 3.12 -12.23 -4.33
CA ASP A 98 3.30 -11.07 -5.20
C ASP A 98 2.15 -10.06 -5.03
N LEU A 99 0.90 -10.55 -5.01
CA LEU A 99 -0.25 -9.70 -4.77
C LEU A 99 -0.22 -9.09 -3.37
N ALA A 100 0.17 -9.83 -2.33
CA ALA A 100 0.31 -9.29 -0.98
C ALA A 100 1.40 -8.22 -0.90
N ILE A 101 2.53 -8.41 -1.59
CA ILE A 101 3.62 -7.42 -1.69
C ILE A 101 3.10 -6.15 -2.39
N LEU A 102 2.44 -6.30 -3.54
CA LEU A 102 1.86 -5.19 -4.31
C LEU A 102 0.78 -4.45 -3.51
N ASN A 103 -0.02 -5.18 -2.74
CA ASN A 103 -1.06 -4.60 -1.89
C ASN A 103 -0.48 -3.89 -0.65
N GLY A 104 0.85 -3.93 -0.47
CA GLY A 104 1.51 -3.30 0.64
C GLY A 104 1.33 -4.05 1.95
N ASP A 105 1.29 -5.38 1.93
CA ASP A 105 1.40 -6.15 3.17
C ASP A 105 2.86 -6.26 3.58
N VAL A 106 3.11 -6.36 4.88
CA VAL A 106 4.38 -6.88 5.37
C VAL A 106 4.38 -8.37 5.09
N VAL A 107 5.21 -8.83 4.15
CA VAL A 107 5.27 -10.24 3.78
C VAL A 107 6.55 -10.85 4.33
N TYR A 108 6.42 -11.88 5.17
CA TYR A 108 7.55 -12.62 5.70
C TYR A 108 7.60 -14.01 5.06
N LEU A 109 8.71 -14.34 4.40
CA LEU A 109 8.93 -15.64 3.76
C LEU A 109 10.02 -16.44 4.49
N SER A 110 11.09 -15.79 4.92
CA SER A 110 12.16 -16.40 5.71
C SER A 110 12.95 -15.34 6.48
N MET A 111 13.89 -15.77 7.32
CA MET A 111 14.77 -14.87 8.09
C MET A 111 15.57 -13.90 7.21
N SER A 112 15.85 -14.26 5.95
CA SER A 112 16.59 -13.43 5.00
C SER A 112 15.72 -12.80 3.90
N LYS A 113 14.41 -13.09 3.88
CA LYS A 113 13.50 -12.65 2.82
C LYS A 113 12.17 -12.18 3.39
N ALA A 114 12.03 -10.85 3.45
CA ALA A 114 10.81 -10.17 3.83
C ALA A 114 10.62 -8.89 2.98
N TYR A 115 9.37 -8.46 2.81
CA TYR A 115 8.99 -7.31 1.98
C TYR A 115 8.18 -6.30 2.78
N ASN A 116 8.29 -5.03 2.36
CA ASN A 116 7.57 -3.90 2.93
C ASN A 116 7.71 -3.71 4.45
N GLU A 117 8.79 -4.20 5.07
CA GLU A 117 9.03 -4.07 6.51
C GLU A 117 9.11 -2.62 7.00
N VAL A 118 9.39 -1.65 6.11
CA VAL A 118 9.32 -0.22 6.41
C VAL A 118 7.97 0.21 7.01
N GLN A 119 6.88 -0.50 6.68
CA GLN A 119 5.57 -0.22 7.25
C GLN A 119 5.49 -0.50 8.75
N ILE A 120 6.33 -1.39 9.26
CA ILE A 120 6.44 -1.64 10.70
C ILE A 120 6.95 -0.37 11.39
N SER A 121 8.00 0.27 10.86
CA SER A 121 8.50 1.52 11.45
C SER A 121 7.48 2.64 11.39
N ASP A 122 6.77 2.79 10.26
CA ASP A 122 5.74 3.84 10.12
C ASP A 122 4.61 3.65 11.13
N PHE A 123 4.12 2.41 11.27
CA PHE A 123 3.09 2.06 12.23
C PHE A 123 3.51 2.33 13.67
N LEU A 124 4.73 1.91 14.04
CA LEU A 124 5.27 2.16 15.38
C LEU A 124 5.42 3.66 15.67
N ASN A 125 5.83 4.45 14.67
CA ASN A 125 5.94 5.90 14.80
C ASN A 125 4.56 6.56 14.97
N ASN A 126 3.53 6.06 14.29
CA ASN A 126 2.16 6.57 14.44
C ASN A 126 1.57 6.24 15.82
N ILE A 127 1.76 5.01 16.31
CA ILE A 127 1.37 4.63 17.68
C ILE A 127 2.05 5.53 18.72
N GLN A 128 3.35 5.79 18.58
CA GLN A 128 4.08 6.68 19.50
C GLN A 128 3.51 8.11 19.54
N LYS A 129 2.90 8.56 18.45
CA LYS A 129 2.25 9.87 18.34
C LYS A 129 0.77 9.83 18.70
N ASN A 130 0.24 8.68 19.13
CA ASN A 130 -1.18 8.42 19.33
C ASN A 130 -2.02 8.75 18.07
N VAL A 131 -1.48 8.43 16.89
CA VAL A 131 -2.17 8.55 15.60
C VAL A 131 -2.68 7.18 15.20
N GLY A 132 -3.97 7.09 14.89
CA GLY A 132 -4.58 5.85 14.41
C GLY A 132 -3.95 5.38 13.11
N ASP A 133 -3.60 4.10 13.04
CA ASP A 133 -2.97 3.47 11.88
C ASP A 133 -3.22 1.96 11.92
N TRP A 134 -2.85 1.23 10.88
CA TRP A 134 -2.96 -0.22 10.82
C TRP A 134 -1.83 -0.84 10.02
N ILE A 135 -1.52 -2.11 10.29
CA ILE A 135 -0.62 -2.92 9.48
C ILE A 135 -1.22 -4.28 9.21
N ARG A 136 -0.98 -4.80 8.00
CA ARG A 136 -1.29 -6.18 7.65
C ARG A 136 0.01 -6.94 7.41
N ILE A 137 0.17 -8.04 8.13
CA ILE A 137 1.25 -9.00 7.96
C ILE A 137 0.64 -10.24 7.31
N THR A 138 1.23 -10.68 6.20
CA THR A 138 0.81 -11.88 5.50
C THR A 138 1.95 -12.89 5.51
N ARG A 139 1.65 -14.09 5.99
CA ARG A 139 2.55 -15.25 6.02
C ARG A 139 1.94 -16.34 5.17
N TYR A 140 2.74 -17.31 4.78
CA TYR A 140 2.29 -18.43 3.95
C TYR A 140 2.60 -19.75 4.64
N THR A 141 1.69 -20.71 4.52
CA THR A 141 1.96 -22.10 4.88
C THR A 141 2.96 -22.71 3.90
N PHE A 142 3.42 -23.93 4.19
CA PHE A 142 4.32 -24.64 3.27
C PHE A 142 3.65 -24.96 1.92
N GLU A 143 2.34 -25.11 1.92
CA GLU A 143 1.49 -25.30 0.74
C GLU A 143 1.19 -23.99 -0.02
N GLY A 144 1.60 -22.85 0.53
CA GLY A 144 1.41 -21.53 -0.07
C GLY A 144 0.06 -20.88 0.25
N ASP A 145 -0.68 -21.36 1.26
CA ASP A 145 -1.92 -20.74 1.68
C ASP A 145 -1.64 -19.52 2.61
N PRO A 146 -2.30 -18.37 2.41
CA PRO A 146 -2.02 -17.16 3.17
C PRO A 146 -2.68 -17.19 4.56
N ILE A 147 -1.90 -16.82 5.56
CA ILE A 147 -2.32 -16.49 6.93
C ILE A 147 -2.20 -14.98 7.10
N ILE A 148 -3.32 -14.33 7.37
CA ILE A 148 -3.42 -12.87 7.42
C ILE A 148 -3.52 -12.40 8.88
N GLN A 149 -2.66 -11.47 9.25
CA GLN A 149 -2.66 -10.80 10.54
C GLN A 149 -2.88 -9.30 10.31
N LEU A 150 -3.99 -8.75 10.77
CA LEU A 150 -4.28 -7.32 10.71
C LEU A 150 -4.27 -6.75 12.12
N VAL A 151 -3.54 -5.66 12.33
CA VAL A 151 -3.58 -4.88 13.56
C VAL A 151 -3.98 -3.47 13.20
N SER A 152 -5.09 -2.97 13.75
CA SER A 152 -5.43 -1.55 13.73
C SER A 152 -5.26 -0.97 15.12
N TYR A 153 -4.66 0.20 15.20
CA TYR A 153 -4.52 0.99 16.41
C TYR A 153 -5.43 2.20 16.34
N ASN A 154 -6.22 2.43 17.39
CA ASN A 154 -6.96 3.67 17.56
C ASN A 154 -7.13 3.98 19.05
N ASP A 155 -6.78 5.20 19.46
CA ASP A 155 -6.96 5.71 20.83
C ASP A 155 -6.49 4.75 21.93
N GLY A 156 -5.26 4.23 21.81
CA GLY A 156 -4.68 3.33 22.81
C GLY A 156 -5.13 1.86 22.71
N ILE A 157 -6.05 1.51 21.82
CA ILE A 157 -6.55 0.14 21.66
C ILE A 157 -6.01 -0.46 20.37
N PHE A 158 -5.48 -1.69 20.46
CA PHE A 158 -5.07 -2.49 19.32
C PHE A 158 -6.14 -3.53 19.02
N ARG A 159 -6.77 -3.46 17.85
CA ARG A 159 -7.66 -4.53 17.37
C ARG A 159 -6.88 -5.45 16.46
N TYR A 160 -6.64 -6.67 16.92
CA TYR A 160 -5.93 -7.72 16.21
C TYR A 160 -6.92 -8.70 15.57
N THR A 161 -6.68 -9.01 14.29
CA THR A 161 -7.40 -10.03 13.54
C THR A 161 -6.41 -11.04 12.99
N LEU A 162 -6.65 -12.31 13.27
CA LEU A 162 -5.98 -13.44 12.63
C LEU A 162 -7.00 -14.16 11.73
N ASP A 163 -6.76 -14.13 10.43
CA ASP A 163 -7.58 -14.76 9.39
C ASP A 163 -6.79 -15.92 8.77
N ASN A 164 -7.16 -17.14 9.17
CA ASN A 164 -6.69 -18.41 8.60
C ASN A 164 -7.71 -18.98 7.61
N SER A 165 -8.72 -18.21 7.18
CA SER A 165 -9.85 -18.75 6.40
C SER A 165 -9.45 -19.24 5.01
N ARG A 166 -8.21 -18.99 4.59
CA ARG A 166 -7.63 -19.39 3.29
C ARG A 166 -6.66 -20.56 3.42
N ASP A 167 -6.31 -20.98 4.63
CA ASP A 167 -5.55 -22.20 4.90
C ASP A 167 -6.47 -23.41 4.68
N LYS A 168 -6.21 -24.16 3.61
CA LYS A 168 -7.06 -25.30 3.22
C LYS A 168 -6.87 -26.51 4.12
N PHE A 169 -5.74 -26.58 4.83
CA PHE A 169 -5.34 -27.76 5.61
C PHE A 169 -5.34 -27.49 7.12
N GLY A 170 -5.32 -26.23 7.54
CA GLY A 170 -5.45 -25.80 8.92
C GLY A 170 -6.88 -25.52 9.38
N ALA A 171 -7.00 -24.91 10.56
CA ALA A 171 -8.28 -24.44 11.08
C ALA A 171 -8.75 -23.22 10.28
N THR A 172 -9.92 -23.32 9.67
CA THR A 172 -10.55 -22.21 8.94
C THR A 172 -11.28 -21.29 9.91
N ASP A 173 -10.55 -20.41 10.59
CA ASP A 173 -11.11 -19.48 11.57
C ASP A 173 -10.64 -18.04 11.36
N ILE A 174 -11.51 -17.10 11.76
CA ILE A 174 -11.17 -15.68 11.88
C ILE A 174 -11.31 -15.32 13.35
N ARG A 175 -10.19 -15.02 13.99
CA ARG A 175 -10.13 -14.59 15.39
C ARG A 175 -9.91 -13.09 15.46
N VAL A 176 -10.71 -12.43 16.28
CA VAL A 176 -10.59 -10.99 16.55
C VAL A 176 -10.47 -10.78 18.04
N MET A 177 -9.51 -9.98 18.46
CA MET A 177 -9.29 -9.62 19.86
C MET A 177 -8.78 -8.20 19.98
N ASP A 178 -9.21 -7.51 21.03
CA ASP A 178 -8.63 -6.24 21.42
C ASP A 178 -7.47 -6.52 22.39
N CYS A 179 -6.36 -5.83 22.18
CA CYS A 179 -5.13 -5.89 22.97
C CYS A 179 -4.82 -4.48 23.50
N SER A 180 -4.17 -4.41 24.66
CA SER A 180 -3.89 -3.15 25.35
C SER A 180 -2.52 -2.56 25.03
N GLU A 181 -1.56 -3.39 24.63
CA GLU A 181 -0.16 -2.96 24.47
C GLU A 181 0.53 -3.67 23.31
N LEU A 182 1.52 -2.98 22.73
CA LEU A 182 2.47 -3.53 21.77
C LEU A 182 3.89 -3.34 22.31
N ASN A 183 4.53 -4.44 22.69
CA ASN A 183 5.87 -4.43 23.27
C ASN A 183 6.92 -4.85 22.25
N LYS A 184 8.13 -4.32 22.44
CA LYS A 184 9.34 -4.72 21.73
C LYS A 184 10.26 -5.48 22.66
N SER A 185 10.83 -6.58 22.20
CA SER A 185 11.89 -7.30 22.91
C SER A 185 12.94 -7.79 21.92
N ASN A 186 14.21 -7.83 22.34
CA ASN A 186 15.28 -8.37 21.51
C ASN A 186 15.34 -9.89 21.66
N GLY A 187 15.68 -10.59 20.59
CA GLY A 187 15.91 -12.02 20.59
C GLY A 187 16.99 -12.42 19.60
N GLU A 188 17.35 -13.70 19.63
CA GLU A 188 18.29 -14.30 18.70
C GLU A 188 17.76 -15.67 18.26
N LEU A 189 17.89 -15.99 16.97
CA LEU A 189 17.52 -17.28 16.39
C LEU A 189 18.59 -17.67 15.37
N LEU A 190 19.20 -18.84 15.57
CA LEU A 190 20.24 -19.37 14.68
C LEU A 190 21.40 -18.36 14.44
N GLY A 191 21.77 -17.58 15.46
CA GLY A 191 22.81 -16.55 15.34
C GLY A 191 22.35 -15.21 14.74
N HIS A 192 21.10 -15.10 14.31
CA HIS A 192 20.53 -13.86 13.79
C HIS A 192 19.72 -13.15 14.87
N LYS A 193 20.08 -11.89 15.14
CA LYS A 193 19.35 -11.02 16.06
C LYS A 193 18.06 -10.52 15.44
N TYR A 194 17.05 -10.32 16.27
CA TYR A 194 15.78 -9.72 15.85
C TYR A 194 15.16 -8.88 16.97
N THR A 195 14.32 -7.95 16.56
CA THR A 195 13.34 -7.29 17.42
C THR A 195 11.98 -7.98 17.26
N GLU A 196 11.47 -8.57 18.32
CA GLU A 196 10.13 -9.15 18.38
C GLU A 196 9.11 -8.11 18.79
N LEU A 197 8.01 -8.06 18.04
CA LEU A 197 6.81 -7.30 18.33
C LEU A 197 5.77 -8.24 18.92
N THR A 198 5.31 -7.94 20.13
CA THR A 198 4.34 -8.76 20.86
C THR A 198 3.16 -7.89 21.28
N LEU A 199 1.95 -8.28 20.89
CA LEU A 199 0.73 -7.71 21.45
C LEU A 199 0.45 -8.35 22.81
N LYS A 200 0.05 -7.54 23.79
CA LYS A 200 -0.26 -7.99 25.16
C LYS A 200 -1.64 -7.55 25.61
N GLY A 201 -2.16 -8.21 26.65
CA GLY A 201 -3.48 -7.92 27.20
C GLY A 201 -4.59 -8.26 26.20
N CYS A 202 -4.36 -9.27 25.36
CA CYS A 202 -5.27 -9.61 24.28
C CYS A 202 -6.45 -10.44 24.78
N GLY A 203 -7.66 -9.98 24.46
CA GLY A 203 -8.91 -10.66 24.82
C GLY A 203 -9.16 -10.74 26.32
N GLN A 204 -10.14 -11.56 26.71
CA GLN A 204 -10.55 -11.71 28.11
C GLN A 204 -9.47 -12.37 28.99
N ASN A 205 -8.67 -13.25 28.38
CA ASN A 205 -7.62 -13.99 29.07
C ASN A 205 -6.31 -13.20 29.24
N GLN A 206 -6.25 -11.94 28.77
CA GLN A 206 -5.05 -11.10 28.83
C GLN A 206 -3.82 -11.77 28.21
N GLU A 207 -4.03 -12.47 27.10
CA GLU A 207 -3.00 -13.25 26.42
C GLU A 207 -1.94 -12.36 25.75
N SER A 208 -0.80 -12.96 25.42
CA SER A 208 0.24 -12.35 24.59
C SER A 208 0.32 -13.05 23.24
N THR A 209 0.42 -12.27 22.16
CA THR A 209 0.53 -12.77 20.78
C THR A 209 1.80 -12.24 20.14
N SER A 210 2.65 -13.12 19.59
CA SER A 210 3.78 -12.71 18.77
C SER A 210 3.27 -12.26 17.40
N LEU A 211 3.52 -11.00 17.06
CA LEU A 211 3.06 -10.37 15.82
C LEU A 211 4.11 -10.52 14.71
N TYR A 212 5.34 -10.10 15.00
CA TYR A 212 6.42 -10.09 14.02
C TYR A 212 7.81 -10.17 14.65
N LYS A 213 8.74 -10.82 13.95
CA LYS A 213 10.17 -10.82 14.29
C LYS A 213 10.90 -10.10 13.16
N LEU A 214 11.35 -8.89 13.45
CA LEU A 214 12.11 -8.06 12.53
C LEU A 214 13.59 -8.42 12.69
N PHE A 215 14.12 -9.19 11.75
CA PHE A 215 15.52 -9.62 11.77
C PHE A 215 16.45 -8.48 11.35
N ASP A 216 17.59 -8.38 12.02
CA ASP A 216 18.66 -7.46 11.63
C ASP A 216 19.22 -7.90 10.26
N LYS A 217 19.34 -6.95 9.33
CA LYS A 217 19.85 -7.18 7.97
C LYS A 217 21.37 -7.06 7.89
#